data_AF-A0A078AA47-F1
#
_entry.id   AF-A0A078AA47-F1
#
_cell.length_a   1.000
_cell.length_b   1.000
_cell.length_c   1.000
_cell.angle_alpha   90.00
_cell.angle_beta   90.00
_cell.angle_gamma   90.00
#
_symmetry.space_group_name_H-M   'P 1'
#
loop_
_entity.id
_entity.type
_entity.pdbx_description
1 polymer ?
#
loop_
_entity_poly.entity_id
_entity_poly.type
_entity_poly.pdbx_seq_one_letter_code
_entity_poly.pdbx_strand_id
1 'polypeptide(L)'
;MRPHKSLNELILKNCQLNDIEGIEELNLLQSLNLSLNNFSFTEPIQLLWLLKKIKNLDISGNPLFIKPELIFPENIIVDLQDQKIEIINISSTQLEDEQLEKLLAIYISNVDSIKQLNLSKNQLTDASMPYLKEYLISNDENLENEGKHLKLDISYNQLKDNYEYLIFNPKIKDLKLGGNEIVFSHKTIDIASTSTLTHLDISNQSLKAQSIQDFIRLANYQSLTHLNFQNLGLTQVSTNHLLKQILINNLRIEYINFSYNNVGWKGCKVLNLIIQRIKKLRILLLDYANIQCVGLTYLWLALNDPNQEDLVLEHLSVRQNNINVQWAV
;
A
#
# COMPACT_ATOMS: atom_id res chain seq x y z
N MET A 1 12.55 -42.85 7.78
CA MET A 1 11.84 -41.70 8.37
C MET A 1 10.50 -41.56 7.68
N ARG A 2 9.40 -41.33 8.42
CA ARG A 2 8.09 -41.12 7.80
C ARG A 2 8.04 -39.68 7.25
N PRO A 3 7.71 -39.45 5.98
CA PRO A 3 7.55 -38.08 5.47
C PRO A 3 6.38 -37.44 6.21
N HIS A 4 6.61 -36.28 6.83
CA HIS A 4 5.57 -35.51 7.50
C HIS A 4 4.47 -35.15 6.48
N LYS A 5 3.31 -35.77 6.63
CA LYS A 5 2.24 -35.84 5.61
C LYS A 5 1.21 -34.70 5.64
N SER A 6 1.47 -33.55 6.27
CA SER A 6 0.40 -32.53 6.39
C SER A 6 0.84 -31.09 6.65
N LEU A 7 2.14 -30.76 6.61
CA LEU A 7 2.56 -29.40 6.92
C LEU A 7 2.32 -28.48 5.72
N ASN A 8 1.27 -27.67 5.80
CA ASN A 8 0.88 -26.71 4.76
C ASN A 8 1.40 -25.28 5.04
N GLU A 9 1.74 -24.98 6.29
CA GLU A 9 2.28 -23.70 6.71
C GLU A 9 3.47 -23.90 7.65
N LEU A 10 4.53 -23.12 7.43
CA LEU A 10 5.74 -23.13 8.24
C LEU A 10 6.15 -21.68 8.54
N ILE A 11 6.25 -21.36 9.82
CA ILE A 11 6.65 -20.05 10.32
C ILE A 11 7.97 -20.22 11.07
N LEU A 12 9.03 -19.65 10.49
CA LEU A 12 10.39 -19.63 11.02
C LEU A 12 10.88 -18.18 11.14
N LYS A 13 9.99 -17.28 11.56
CA LYS A 13 10.29 -15.86 11.72
C LYS A 13 11.30 -15.64 12.84
N ASN A 14 12.37 -14.90 12.55
CA ASN A 14 13.39 -14.53 13.54
C ASN A 14 13.97 -15.75 14.28
N CYS A 15 14.31 -16.78 13.52
CA CYS A 15 14.90 -18.03 14.00
C CYS A 15 16.43 -18.10 13.77
N GLN A 16 17.05 -17.00 13.32
CA GLN A 16 18.48 -16.92 13.01
C GLN A 16 18.93 -17.89 11.92
N LEU A 17 18.04 -18.20 10.98
CA LEU A 17 18.34 -19.08 9.85
C LEU A 17 19.23 -18.38 8.81
N ASN A 18 20.06 -19.18 8.14
CA ASN A 18 20.97 -18.77 7.08
C ASN A 18 20.77 -19.57 5.78
N ASP A 19 20.11 -20.74 5.84
CA ASP A 19 19.77 -21.57 4.68
C ASP A 19 18.38 -22.21 4.83
N ILE A 20 17.86 -22.71 3.71
CA ILE A 20 16.55 -23.37 3.60
C ILE A 20 16.70 -24.89 3.47
N GLU A 21 17.86 -25.44 3.83
CA GLU A 21 18.14 -26.87 3.66
C GLU A 21 17.12 -27.70 4.46
N GLY A 22 16.62 -28.76 3.85
CA GLY A 22 15.57 -29.61 4.43
C GLY A 22 14.14 -29.05 4.37
N ILE A 23 13.94 -27.73 4.18
CA ILE A 23 12.61 -27.18 3.88
C ILE A 23 12.12 -27.70 2.52
N GLU A 24 13.05 -27.99 1.62
CA GLU A 24 12.79 -28.52 0.28
C GLU A 24 12.05 -29.87 0.27
N GLU A 25 12.16 -30.65 1.34
CA GLU A 25 11.49 -31.95 1.51
C GLU A 25 9.98 -31.82 1.83
N LEU A 26 9.53 -30.61 2.20
CA LEU A 26 8.15 -30.33 2.62
C LEU A 26 7.23 -30.11 1.41
N ASN A 27 6.97 -31.17 0.66
CA ASN A 27 6.26 -31.15 -0.63
C ASN A 27 4.80 -30.64 -0.60
N LEU A 28 4.17 -30.51 0.57
CA LEU A 28 2.80 -29.99 0.72
C LEU A 28 2.75 -28.54 1.21
N LEU A 29 3.91 -27.93 1.46
CA LEU A 29 3.99 -26.58 2.01
C LEU A 29 3.44 -25.55 1.02
N GLN A 30 2.49 -24.73 1.48
CA GLN A 30 1.87 -23.66 0.70
C GLN A 30 2.19 -22.28 1.23
N SER A 31 2.44 -22.15 2.53
CA SER A 31 2.76 -20.89 3.20
C SER A 31 4.09 -21.02 3.93
N LEU A 32 5.00 -20.09 3.68
CA LEU A 32 6.33 -20.09 4.28
C LEU A 32 6.71 -18.67 4.71
N ASN A 33 6.92 -18.51 6.02
CA ASN A 33 7.41 -17.27 6.61
C ASN A 33 8.83 -17.47 7.15
N LEU A 34 9.78 -16.85 6.47
CA LEU A 34 11.21 -16.81 6.80
C LEU A 34 11.63 -15.39 7.22
N SER A 35 10.70 -14.51 7.59
CA SER A 35 11.01 -13.10 7.85
C SER A 35 11.98 -12.91 9.02
N LEU A 36 12.77 -11.83 8.96
CA LEU A 36 13.73 -11.41 10.00
C LEU A 36 14.78 -12.48 10.35
N ASN A 37 15.24 -13.24 9.37
CA ASN A 37 16.41 -14.11 9.52
C ASN A 37 17.64 -13.44 8.88
N ASN A 38 18.72 -14.20 8.67
CA ASN A 38 19.94 -13.74 8.02
C ASN A 38 20.16 -14.45 6.68
N PHE A 39 19.08 -14.71 5.93
CA PHE A 39 19.19 -15.28 4.60
C PHE A 39 19.94 -14.32 3.67
N SER A 40 21.00 -14.82 3.05
CA SER A 40 21.56 -14.26 1.83
C SER A 40 21.40 -15.32 0.73
N PHE A 41 20.55 -15.04 -0.26
CA PHE A 41 20.39 -15.95 -1.39
C PHE A 41 21.61 -15.83 -2.29
N THR A 42 22.62 -16.66 -2.02
CA THR A 42 23.84 -16.69 -2.82
C THR A 42 23.67 -17.45 -4.14
N GLU A 43 22.59 -18.22 -4.28
CA GLU A 43 22.29 -19.01 -5.47
C GLU A 43 20.85 -18.78 -5.95
N PRO A 44 20.61 -18.58 -7.26
CA PRO A 44 19.27 -18.31 -7.79
C PRO A 44 18.32 -19.50 -7.59
N ILE A 45 18.86 -20.71 -7.54
CA ILE A 45 18.08 -21.95 -7.48
C ILE A 45 17.23 -22.06 -6.21
N GLN A 46 17.72 -21.56 -5.07
CA GLN A 46 17.00 -21.55 -3.80
C GLN A 46 15.77 -20.65 -3.87
N LEU A 47 15.93 -19.46 -4.45
CA LEU A 47 14.82 -18.56 -4.68
C LEU A 47 13.82 -19.19 -5.66
N LEU A 48 14.28 -19.73 -6.79
CA LEU A 48 13.41 -20.38 -7.78
C LEU A 48 12.59 -21.54 -7.19
N TRP A 49 13.18 -22.36 -6.32
CA TRP A 49 12.45 -23.42 -5.63
C TRP A 49 11.30 -22.87 -4.79
N LEU A 50 11.58 -21.84 -3.97
CA LEU A 50 10.56 -21.16 -3.16
C LEU A 50 9.43 -20.64 -4.04
N LEU A 51 9.78 -19.95 -5.14
CA LEU A 51 8.82 -19.34 -6.03
C LEU A 51 7.94 -20.38 -6.75
N LYS A 52 8.46 -21.58 -7.06
CA LYS A 52 7.69 -22.63 -7.76
C LYS A 52 6.68 -23.34 -6.85
N LYS A 53 6.99 -23.49 -5.56
CA LYS A 53 6.21 -24.34 -4.65
C LYS A 53 5.28 -23.57 -3.73
N ILE A 54 5.67 -22.37 -3.33
CA ILE A 54 5.01 -21.63 -2.26
C ILE A 54 3.95 -20.68 -2.83
N LYS A 55 2.77 -20.72 -2.22
CA LYS A 55 1.65 -19.84 -2.53
C LYS A 55 1.77 -18.49 -1.80
N ASN A 56 2.16 -18.54 -0.53
CA ASN A 56 2.36 -17.36 0.31
C ASN A 56 3.78 -17.34 0.86
N LEU A 57 4.60 -16.43 0.37
CA LEU A 57 6.01 -16.32 0.75
C LEU A 57 6.26 -15.01 1.47
N ASP A 58 6.81 -15.09 2.68
CA ASP A 58 7.32 -13.94 3.43
C ASP A 58 8.80 -14.13 3.75
N ILE A 59 9.65 -13.37 3.07
CA ILE A 59 11.10 -13.32 3.31
C ILE A 59 11.51 -11.91 3.78
N SER A 60 10.57 -11.10 4.27
CA SER A 60 10.84 -9.73 4.67
C SER A 60 11.91 -9.60 5.75
N GLY A 61 12.67 -8.51 5.73
CA GLY A 61 13.71 -8.25 6.73
C GLY A 61 14.94 -9.15 6.62
N ASN A 62 15.06 -9.96 5.57
CA ASN A 62 16.30 -10.66 5.23
C ASN A 62 17.09 -9.84 4.20
N PRO A 63 18.40 -9.64 4.37
CA PRO A 63 19.21 -8.95 3.37
C PRO A 63 19.25 -9.78 2.07
N LEU A 64 18.46 -9.37 1.08
CA LEU A 64 18.39 -10.05 -0.21
C LEU A 64 19.58 -9.61 -1.05
N PHE A 65 20.73 -10.21 -0.78
CA PHE A 65 21.91 -10.03 -1.60
C PHE A 65 21.83 -10.94 -2.83
N ILE A 66 21.01 -10.56 -3.82
CA ILE A 66 21.16 -11.10 -5.17
C ILE A 66 22.42 -10.45 -5.73
N LYS A 67 23.54 -11.18 -5.79
CA LYS A 67 24.73 -10.67 -6.48
C LYS A 67 24.35 -10.29 -7.92
N PRO A 68 24.91 -9.21 -8.48
CA PRO A 68 24.71 -8.85 -9.89
C PRO A 68 25.02 -10.01 -10.85
N GLU A 69 25.97 -10.86 -10.46
CA GLU A 69 26.44 -12.07 -11.14
C GLU A 69 25.46 -13.25 -11.08
N LEU A 70 24.39 -13.19 -10.26
CA LEU A 70 23.23 -14.08 -10.40
C LEU A 70 22.46 -13.67 -11.66
N ILE A 71 23.11 -13.90 -12.80
CA ILE A 71 22.45 -14.07 -14.07
C ILE A 71 21.58 -15.31 -13.85
N PHE A 72 20.27 -15.13 -13.69
CA PHE A 72 19.36 -16.19 -14.12
C PHE A 72 19.77 -16.46 -15.55
N PRO A 73 20.34 -17.64 -15.87
CA PRO A 73 20.85 -17.90 -17.22
C PRO A 73 19.75 -17.49 -18.19
N GLU A 74 20.09 -16.78 -19.27
CA GLU A 74 19.11 -16.28 -20.25
C GLU A 74 18.19 -17.40 -20.79
N ASN A 75 18.60 -18.66 -20.61
CA ASN A 75 17.90 -19.88 -20.98
C ASN A 75 17.12 -20.57 -19.83
N ILE A 76 17.15 -20.07 -18.60
CA ILE A 76 16.18 -20.49 -17.59
C ILE A 76 14.89 -19.70 -17.84
N ILE A 77 14.19 -20.07 -18.92
CA ILE A 77 12.74 -20.05 -18.90
C ILE A 77 12.37 -21.09 -17.84
N VAL A 78 12.25 -20.66 -16.58
CA VAL A 78 11.72 -21.57 -15.57
C VAL A 78 10.28 -21.80 -15.98
N ASP A 79 9.97 -23.04 -16.36
CA ASP A 79 8.58 -23.44 -16.50
C ASP A 79 7.93 -23.39 -15.12
N LEU A 80 7.31 -22.23 -14.91
CA LEU A 80 6.57 -21.81 -13.75
C LEU A 80 5.07 -21.80 -14.07
N GLN A 81 4.62 -22.42 -15.17
CA GLN A 81 3.20 -22.44 -15.58
C GLN A 81 2.28 -23.06 -14.50
N ASP A 82 2.84 -23.87 -13.61
CA ASP A 82 2.15 -24.44 -12.43
C ASP A 82 2.25 -23.57 -11.15
N GLN A 83 2.81 -22.36 -11.23
CA GLN A 83 2.95 -21.47 -10.08
C GLN A 83 1.59 -21.02 -9.55
N LYS A 84 1.51 -20.98 -8.22
CA LYS A 84 0.35 -20.50 -7.49
C LYS A 84 0.72 -19.39 -6.51
N ILE A 85 1.83 -18.69 -6.72
CA ILE A 85 2.25 -17.65 -5.79
C ILE A 85 1.26 -16.49 -5.84
N GLU A 86 0.55 -16.28 -4.74
CA GLU A 86 -0.49 -15.27 -4.62
C GLU A 86 -0.02 -14.09 -3.75
N ILE A 87 0.84 -14.37 -2.77
CA ILE A 87 1.30 -13.37 -1.80
C ILE A 87 2.82 -13.45 -1.70
N ILE A 88 3.47 -12.31 -1.94
CA ILE A 88 4.92 -12.15 -1.80
C ILE A 88 5.18 -10.95 -0.89
N ASN A 89 5.94 -11.19 0.17
CA ASN A 89 6.47 -10.14 1.03
C ASN A 89 8.01 -10.18 1.01
N ILE A 90 8.59 -9.19 0.33
CA ILE A 90 10.03 -8.93 0.25
C ILE A 90 10.36 -7.54 0.76
N SER A 91 9.61 -7.08 1.76
CA SER A 91 9.85 -5.77 2.38
C SER A 91 11.11 -5.79 3.25
N SER A 92 11.79 -4.64 3.37
CA SER A 92 12.99 -4.50 4.22
C SER A 92 14.12 -5.47 3.85
N THR A 93 14.27 -5.82 2.57
CA THR A 93 15.30 -6.75 2.11
C THR A 93 16.49 -6.08 1.46
N GLN A 94 16.57 -4.75 1.50
CA GLN A 94 17.60 -3.95 0.81
C GLN A 94 17.55 -4.09 -0.72
N LEU A 95 16.40 -4.47 -1.28
CA LEU A 95 16.22 -4.67 -2.72
C LEU A 95 16.50 -3.39 -3.51
N GLU A 96 17.33 -3.48 -4.54
CA GLU A 96 17.67 -2.40 -5.47
C GLU A 96 16.99 -2.59 -6.85
N ASP A 97 17.03 -1.56 -7.70
CA ASP A 97 16.30 -1.52 -8.97
C ASP A 97 16.66 -2.68 -9.94
N GLU A 98 17.95 -2.98 -10.11
CA GLU A 98 18.43 -4.07 -10.98
C GLU A 98 18.00 -5.46 -10.46
N GLN A 99 17.92 -5.61 -9.14
CA GLN A 99 17.46 -6.85 -8.52
C GLN A 99 15.96 -7.03 -8.70
N LEU A 100 15.18 -5.93 -8.63
CA LEU A 100 13.76 -5.95 -8.92
C LEU A 100 13.51 -6.31 -10.39
N GLU A 101 14.27 -5.76 -11.33
CA GLU A 101 14.20 -6.12 -12.75
C GLU A 101 14.32 -7.63 -12.93
N LYS A 102 15.40 -8.23 -12.41
CA LYS A 102 15.65 -9.68 -12.51
C LYS A 102 14.55 -10.48 -11.86
N LEU A 103 14.06 -10.04 -10.70
CA LEU A 103 12.97 -10.69 -10.00
C LEU A 103 11.68 -10.66 -10.84
N LEU A 104 11.30 -9.49 -11.36
CA LEU A 104 10.08 -9.33 -12.16
C LEU A 104 10.19 -10.06 -13.51
N ALA A 105 11.37 -10.13 -14.12
CA ALA A 105 11.61 -10.91 -15.34
C ALA A 105 11.22 -12.39 -15.17
N ILE A 106 11.50 -12.98 -14.01
CA ILE A 106 11.05 -14.35 -13.69
C ILE A 106 9.52 -14.42 -13.66
N TYR A 107 8.86 -13.41 -13.09
CA TYR A 107 7.41 -13.38 -12.91
C TYR A 107 6.61 -12.88 -14.12
N ILE A 108 7.22 -12.19 -15.09
CA ILE A 108 6.53 -11.70 -16.29
C ILE A 108 5.86 -12.85 -17.07
N SER A 109 6.31 -14.08 -16.88
CA SER A 109 5.67 -15.28 -17.43
C SER A 109 4.45 -15.82 -16.63
N ASN A 110 4.18 -15.35 -15.40
CA ASN A 110 3.14 -15.86 -14.48
C ASN A 110 2.36 -14.78 -13.71
N VAL A 111 2.28 -13.56 -14.27
CA VAL A 111 1.76 -12.33 -13.66
C VAL A 111 0.37 -12.47 -13.05
N ASP A 112 -0.43 -13.39 -13.59
CA ASP A 112 -1.84 -13.56 -13.29
C ASP A 112 -2.16 -14.26 -11.96
N SER A 113 -1.14 -14.67 -11.20
CA SER A 113 -1.30 -15.34 -9.90
C SER A 113 -1.15 -14.40 -8.71
N ILE A 114 -0.30 -13.37 -8.79
CA ILE A 114 0.05 -12.52 -7.64
C ILE A 114 -1.10 -11.56 -7.32
N LYS A 115 -1.65 -11.71 -6.11
CA LYS A 115 -2.71 -10.86 -5.55
C LYS A 115 -2.15 -9.82 -4.59
N GLN A 116 -0.99 -10.07 -3.99
CA GLN A 116 -0.34 -9.15 -3.09
C GLN A 116 1.17 -9.19 -3.26
N LEU A 117 1.75 -8.01 -3.49
CA LEU A 117 3.19 -7.80 -3.61
C LEU A 117 3.62 -6.68 -2.66
N ASN A 118 4.46 -7.01 -1.69
CA ASN A 118 5.03 -6.04 -0.75
C ASN A 118 6.53 -5.86 -1.00
N LEU A 119 6.87 -4.69 -1.55
CA LEU A 119 8.20 -4.17 -1.87
C LEU A 119 8.62 -3.03 -0.92
N SER A 120 7.88 -2.81 0.17
CA SER A 120 8.13 -1.66 1.04
C SER A 120 9.48 -1.69 1.74
N LYS A 121 9.99 -0.52 2.14
CA LYS A 121 11.24 -0.39 2.93
C LYS A 121 12.47 -0.96 2.22
N ASN A 122 12.55 -0.80 0.91
CA ASN A 122 13.69 -1.22 0.10
C ASN A 122 14.45 0.02 -0.41
N GLN A 123 15.34 -0.17 -1.37
CA GLN A 123 16.18 0.88 -1.96
C GLN A 123 15.71 1.25 -3.38
N LEU A 124 14.43 1.01 -3.69
CA LEU A 124 13.90 1.22 -5.03
C LEU A 124 13.82 2.72 -5.35
N THR A 125 14.25 3.09 -6.55
CA THR A 125 14.18 4.45 -7.08
C THR A 125 13.24 4.51 -8.29
N ASP A 126 13.14 5.66 -8.95
CA ASP A 126 12.36 5.80 -10.18
C ASP A 126 12.83 4.85 -11.30
N ALA A 127 14.08 4.35 -11.24
CA ALA A 127 14.59 3.37 -12.19
C ALA A 127 13.87 2.00 -12.08
N SER A 128 13.20 1.70 -10.97
CA SER A 128 12.34 0.51 -10.83
C SER A 128 11.04 0.59 -11.65
N MET A 129 10.60 1.81 -11.99
CA MET A 129 9.26 2.03 -12.54
C MET A 129 9.02 1.39 -13.91
N PRO A 130 9.97 1.41 -14.87
CA PRO A 130 9.81 0.70 -16.14
C PRO A 130 9.55 -0.79 -15.97
N TYR A 131 10.25 -1.46 -15.04
CA TYR A 131 10.10 -2.90 -14.80
C TYR A 131 8.75 -3.25 -14.20
N LEU A 132 8.27 -2.46 -13.23
CA LEU A 132 6.92 -2.63 -12.68
C LEU A 132 5.85 -2.36 -13.74
N LYS A 133 6.05 -1.34 -14.57
CA LYS A 133 5.13 -1.04 -15.68
C LYS A 133 5.05 -2.21 -16.66
N GLU A 134 6.18 -2.77 -17.06
CA GLU A 134 6.24 -3.94 -17.94
C GLU A 134 5.52 -5.14 -17.32
N TYR A 135 5.82 -5.46 -16.05
CA TYR A 135 5.15 -6.51 -15.30
C TYR A 135 3.62 -6.33 -15.25
N LEU A 136 3.13 -5.10 -15.09
CA LEU A 136 1.70 -4.83 -15.00
C LEU A 136 0.99 -4.85 -16.36
N ILE A 137 1.68 -4.50 -17.46
CA ILE A 137 1.14 -4.44 -18.83
C ILE A 137 1.20 -5.78 -19.56
N SER A 138 2.19 -6.63 -19.27
CA SER A 138 2.54 -7.82 -20.07
C SER A 138 1.44 -8.90 -20.21
N ASN A 139 0.25 -8.70 -19.65
CA ASN A 139 -0.86 -9.66 -19.69
C ASN A 139 -2.24 -8.96 -19.79
N ASP A 140 -2.40 -8.03 -20.73
CA ASP A 140 -3.63 -7.24 -20.94
C ASP A 140 -4.50 -7.75 -22.13
N GLU A 141 -4.19 -8.90 -22.73
CA GLU A 141 -4.98 -9.42 -23.87
C GLU A 141 -6.32 -10.07 -23.46
N ASN A 142 -6.55 -10.36 -22.17
CA ASN A 142 -7.83 -10.85 -21.66
C ASN A 142 -8.44 -9.85 -20.68
N LEU A 143 -9.13 -8.85 -21.25
CA LEU A 143 -9.89 -7.79 -20.57
C LEU A 143 -11.06 -8.31 -19.69
N GLU A 144 -11.27 -9.63 -19.61
CA GLU A 144 -12.31 -10.28 -18.78
C GLU A 144 -11.85 -10.64 -17.36
N ASN A 145 -10.70 -10.14 -16.90
CA ASN A 145 -10.14 -10.43 -15.57
C ASN A 145 -10.86 -9.66 -14.42
N GLU A 146 -12.20 -9.70 -14.42
CA GLU A 146 -13.04 -9.34 -13.27
C GLU A 146 -12.75 -10.30 -12.09
N GLY A 147 -11.78 -9.95 -11.24
CA GLY A 147 -11.55 -10.66 -9.97
C GLY A 147 -10.09 -10.84 -9.55
N LYS A 148 -9.11 -10.53 -10.40
CA LYS A 148 -7.69 -10.57 -10.05
C LYS A 148 -7.19 -9.17 -9.73
N HIS A 149 -7.33 -8.79 -8.46
CA HIS A 149 -6.88 -7.49 -7.98
C HIS A 149 -5.52 -7.61 -7.28
N LEU A 150 -4.61 -6.71 -7.62
CA LEU A 150 -3.31 -6.57 -6.99
C LEU A 150 -3.39 -5.57 -5.82
N LYS A 151 -2.86 -6.00 -4.68
CA LYS A 151 -2.43 -5.13 -3.58
C LYS A 151 -0.93 -4.90 -3.71
N LEU A 152 -0.54 -3.66 -3.99
CA LEU A 152 0.85 -3.28 -4.17
C LEU A 152 1.28 -2.35 -3.04
N ASP A 153 2.30 -2.76 -2.30
CA ASP A 153 2.96 -1.91 -1.31
C ASP A 153 4.39 -1.63 -1.74
N ILE A 154 4.67 -0.38 -2.08
CA ILE A 154 6.01 0.12 -2.41
C ILE A 154 6.38 1.31 -1.51
N SER A 155 5.77 1.37 -0.32
CA SER A 155 6.01 2.43 0.67
C SER A 155 7.45 2.40 1.19
N TYR A 156 7.95 3.55 1.68
CA TYR A 156 9.29 3.69 2.26
C TYR A 156 10.42 3.25 1.32
N ASN A 157 10.34 3.65 0.05
CA ASN A 157 11.42 3.55 -0.92
C ASN A 157 11.94 4.97 -1.23
N GLN A 158 12.66 5.15 -2.35
CA GLN A 158 13.24 6.42 -2.77
C GLN A 158 12.59 6.94 -4.05
N LEU A 159 11.29 6.68 -4.22
CA LEU A 159 10.51 7.09 -5.39
C LEU A 159 10.24 8.60 -5.36
N LYS A 160 10.36 9.25 -6.52
CA LYS A 160 10.13 10.68 -6.70
C LYS A 160 9.11 10.96 -7.79
N ASP A 161 9.23 10.29 -8.94
CA ASP A 161 8.39 10.52 -10.13
C ASP A 161 7.96 9.18 -10.77
N ASN A 162 7.25 9.26 -11.90
CA ASN A 162 6.87 8.16 -12.77
C ASN A 162 5.93 7.11 -12.16
N TYR A 163 5.41 7.26 -10.94
CA TYR A 163 4.49 6.29 -10.31
C TYR A 163 3.04 6.41 -10.79
N GLU A 164 2.72 7.38 -11.65
CA GLU A 164 1.35 7.70 -12.06
C GLU A 164 0.66 6.52 -12.76
N TYR A 165 1.40 5.71 -13.52
CA TYR A 165 0.84 4.50 -14.15
C TYR A 165 0.35 3.48 -13.11
N LEU A 166 0.89 3.45 -11.89
CA LEU A 166 0.39 2.58 -10.80
C LEU A 166 -1.00 3.03 -10.34
N ILE A 167 -1.24 4.34 -10.29
CA ILE A 167 -2.51 4.92 -9.83
C ILE A 167 -3.65 4.61 -10.82
N PHE A 168 -3.33 4.59 -12.11
CA PHE A 168 -4.29 4.34 -13.18
C PHE A 168 -4.34 2.87 -13.62
N ASN A 169 -3.51 2.00 -13.04
CA ASN A 169 -3.49 0.61 -13.44
C ASN A 169 -4.79 -0.10 -13.00
N PRO A 170 -5.55 -0.70 -13.93
CA PRO A 170 -6.85 -1.30 -13.61
C PRO A 170 -6.75 -2.53 -12.72
N LYS A 171 -5.58 -3.20 -12.66
CA LYS A 171 -5.34 -4.37 -11.81
C LYS A 171 -5.12 -3.98 -10.35
N ILE A 172 -4.64 -2.76 -10.08
CA ILE A 172 -4.31 -2.33 -8.71
C ILE A 172 -5.57 -1.80 -8.02
N LYS A 173 -5.90 -2.39 -6.86
CA LYS A 173 -7.02 -1.95 -6.01
C LYS A 173 -6.57 -1.33 -4.69
N ASP A 174 -5.41 -1.75 -4.20
CA ASP A 174 -4.81 -1.27 -2.96
C ASP A 174 -3.37 -0.88 -3.28
N LEU A 175 -3.10 0.41 -3.16
CA LEU A 175 -1.80 0.99 -3.48
C LEU A 175 -1.26 1.75 -2.28
N LYS A 176 -0.11 1.29 -1.79
CA LYS A 176 0.63 1.98 -0.73
C LYS A 176 1.94 2.54 -1.28
N LEU A 177 2.02 3.85 -1.23
CA LEU A 177 3.10 4.69 -1.71
C LEU A 177 3.74 5.52 -0.60
N GLY A 178 3.23 5.45 0.64
CA GLY A 178 3.68 6.29 1.74
C GLY A 178 5.19 6.22 2.02
N GLY A 179 5.80 7.23 2.64
CA GLY A 179 7.22 7.22 2.99
C GLY A 179 8.20 7.39 1.83
N ASN A 180 7.74 7.78 0.65
CA ASN A 180 8.57 8.11 -0.51
C ASN A 180 8.79 9.66 -0.60
N GLU A 181 9.36 10.14 -1.71
CA GLU A 181 9.59 11.56 -2.02
C GLU A 181 8.76 12.02 -3.23
N ILE A 182 7.50 11.59 -3.28
CA ILE A 182 6.65 11.71 -4.46
C ILE A 182 6.35 13.18 -4.83
N VAL A 183 6.60 13.52 -6.09
CA VAL A 183 6.21 14.77 -6.73
C VAL A 183 5.24 14.47 -7.87
N PHE A 184 4.04 15.03 -7.83
CA PHE A 184 3.07 14.90 -8.93
C PHE A 184 3.37 15.85 -10.07
N SER A 185 3.21 15.35 -11.30
CA SER A 185 3.26 16.15 -12.51
C SER A 185 1.83 16.47 -12.98
N HIS A 186 1.59 17.71 -13.38
CA HIS A 186 0.25 18.22 -13.71
C HIS A 186 -0.34 17.58 -14.99
N LYS A 187 0.46 16.85 -15.78
CA LYS A 187 0.09 16.36 -17.12
C LYS A 187 -0.77 15.10 -17.11
N THR A 188 -0.87 14.40 -15.98
CA THR A 188 -1.27 13.00 -15.99
C THR A 188 -2.65 12.76 -15.40
N ILE A 189 -3.30 13.84 -14.94
CA ILE A 189 -4.55 13.78 -14.18
C ILE A 189 -5.79 13.99 -15.08
N ASP A 190 -5.62 14.39 -16.35
CA ASP A 190 -6.77 14.43 -17.28
C ASP A 190 -7.35 13.04 -17.62
N ILE A 191 -6.67 11.96 -17.18
CA ILE A 191 -7.10 10.56 -17.31
C ILE A 191 -7.90 10.09 -16.06
N ALA A 192 -8.25 11.00 -15.15
CA ALA A 192 -8.83 10.73 -13.82
C ALA A 192 -10.19 9.98 -13.77
N SER A 193 -10.75 9.55 -14.89
CA SER A 193 -12.03 8.83 -14.94
C SER A 193 -11.93 7.31 -14.91
N THR A 194 -10.72 6.71 -14.92
CA THR A 194 -10.56 5.26 -15.15
C THR A 194 -9.93 4.48 -13.99
N SER A 195 -9.52 5.14 -12.89
CA SER A 195 -8.88 4.41 -11.79
C SER A 195 -9.85 3.49 -11.06
N THR A 196 -9.45 2.22 -10.92
CA THR A 196 -10.23 1.20 -10.21
C THR A 196 -9.87 1.14 -8.72
N LEU A 197 -8.91 1.94 -8.25
CA LEU A 197 -8.37 1.95 -6.89
C LEU A 197 -9.47 2.09 -5.82
N THR A 198 -9.33 1.32 -4.76
CA THR A 198 -10.23 1.34 -3.60
C THR A 198 -9.51 1.78 -2.33
N HIS A 199 -8.21 1.52 -2.23
CA HIS A 199 -7.36 1.90 -1.11
C HIS A 199 -6.13 2.64 -1.63
N LEU A 200 -5.86 3.80 -1.06
CA LEU A 200 -4.68 4.60 -1.38
C LEU A 200 -4.03 5.09 -0.09
N ASP A 201 -2.78 4.70 0.11
CA ASP A 201 -1.92 5.21 1.16
C ASP A 201 -0.77 6.00 0.56
N ILE A 202 -0.72 7.29 0.83
CA ILE A 202 0.37 8.17 0.43
C ILE A 202 1.01 8.82 1.66
N SER A 203 0.84 8.24 2.86
CA SER A 203 1.25 8.87 4.11
C SER A 203 2.75 9.14 4.20
N ASN A 204 3.19 9.97 5.14
CA ASN A 204 4.61 10.22 5.42
C ASN A 204 5.40 10.69 4.20
N GLN A 205 4.85 11.63 3.43
CA GLN A 205 5.55 12.26 2.31
C GLN A 205 5.93 13.68 2.71
N SER A 206 7.12 14.13 2.30
CA SER A 206 7.48 15.53 2.39
C SER A 206 6.89 16.30 1.20
N LEU A 207 5.58 16.59 1.25
CA LEU A 207 4.93 17.28 0.15
C LEU A 207 5.43 18.71 -0.01
N LYS A 208 5.86 19.06 -1.23
CA LYS A 208 5.99 20.45 -1.64
C LYS A 208 4.60 21.03 -1.93
N ALA A 209 4.42 22.32 -1.72
CA ALA A 209 3.11 22.98 -1.87
C ALA A 209 2.44 22.76 -3.24
N GLN A 210 3.24 22.60 -4.31
CA GLN A 210 2.74 22.36 -5.66
C GLN A 210 2.05 20.99 -5.81
N SER A 211 2.54 19.96 -5.12
CA SER A 211 2.02 18.58 -5.23
C SER A 211 0.66 18.41 -4.54
N ILE A 212 0.30 19.29 -3.61
CA ILE A 212 -0.97 19.26 -2.86
C ILE A 212 -2.18 19.35 -3.81
N GLN A 213 -2.10 20.16 -4.88
CA GLN A 213 -3.19 20.31 -5.86
C GLN A 213 -3.45 19.02 -6.65
N ASP A 214 -2.41 18.21 -6.83
CA ASP A 214 -2.52 16.96 -7.55
C ASP A 214 -3.17 15.89 -6.67
N PHE A 215 -2.79 15.82 -5.38
CA PHE A 215 -3.48 14.96 -4.39
C PHE A 215 -4.95 15.32 -4.19
N ILE A 216 -5.27 16.62 -4.28
CA ILE A 216 -6.66 17.11 -4.26
C ILE A 216 -7.48 16.46 -5.38
N ARG A 217 -6.89 16.25 -6.56
CA ARG A 217 -7.59 15.60 -7.68
C ARG A 217 -7.75 14.09 -7.46
N LEU A 218 -6.79 13.41 -6.81
CA LEU A 218 -6.93 11.99 -6.47
C LEU A 218 -8.13 11.72 -5.55
N ALA A 219 -8.46 12.66 -4.66
CA ALA A 219 -9.63 12.55 -3.79
C ALA A 219 -10.97 12.52 -4.55
N ASN A 220 -10.97 12.79 -5.87
CA ASN A 220 -12.16 12.71 -6.72
C ASN A 220 -12.47 11.28 -7.20
N TYR A 221 -11.61 10.30 -6.96
CA TYR A 221 -11.89 8.94 -7.38
C TYR A 221 -13.03 8.34 -6.55
N GLN A 222 -14.17 8.14 -7.21
CA GLN A 222 -15.40 7.63 -6.60
C GLN A 222 -15.28 6.16 -6.16
N SER A 223 -14.28 5.44 -6.66
CA SER A 223 -13.95 4.07 -6.30
C SER A 223 -13.27 3.95 -4.94
N LEU A 224 -12.64 5.02 -4.44
CA LEU A 224 -11.90 4.99 -3.18
C LEU A 224 -12.84 4.80 -1.97
N THR A 225 -12.43 3.90 -1.10
CA THR A 225 -13.06 3.59 0.19
C THR A 225 -12.09 3.87 1.35
N HIS A 226 -10.78 3.77 1.12
CA HIS A 226 -9.75 3.98 2.14
C HIS A 226 -8.73 5.02 1.67
N LEU A 227 -8.55 6.07 2.46
CA LEU A 227 -7.59 7.14 2.22
C LEU A 227 -6.68 7.36 3.42
N ASN A 228 -5.38 7.15 3.25
CA ASN A 228 -4.38 7.49 4.25
C ASN A 228 -3.49 8.65 3.79
N PHE A 229 -3.78 9.83 4.33
CA PHE A 229 -3.08 11.10 4.10
C PHE A 229 -2.31 11.55 5.35
N GLN A 230 -1.92 10.62 6.22
CA GLN A 230 -1.17 10.92 7.43
C GLN A 230 0.17 11.58 7.11
N ASN A 231 0.58 12.57 7.93
CA ASN A 231 1.91 13.17 7.90
C ASN A 231 2.35 13.61 6.49
N LEU A 232 1.54 14.44 5.85
CA LEU A 232 1.79 14.99 4.52
C LEU A 232 2.27 16.45 4.57
N GLY A 233 2.42 17.02 5.78
CA GLY A 233 2.72 18.45 5.94
C GLY A 233 1.57 19.36 5.50
N LEU A 234 0.32 18.86 5.48
CA LEU A 234 -0.82 19.66 5.02
C LEU A 234 -1.10 20.81 5.99
N THR A 235 -1.33 21.99 5.44
CA THR A 235 -1.83 23.16 6.17
C THR A 235 -3.34 23.05 6.41
N GLN A 236 -3.90 23.92 7.27
CA GLN A 236 -5.34 24.02 7.45
C GLN A 236 -6.09 24.34 6.13
N VAL A 237 -5.47 25.11 5.24
CA VAL A 237 -6.09 25.50 3.96
C VAL A 237 -6.16 24.31 3.02
N SER A 238 -5.04 23.61 2.81
CA SER A 238 -4.99 22.46 1.92
C SER A 238 -5.84 21.30 2.45
N THR A 239 -5.81 21.04 3.76
CA THR A 239 -6.64 20.01 4.39
C THR A 239 -8.12 20.31 4.22
N ASN A 240 -8.56 21.56 4.41
CA ASN A 240 -9.95 21.95 4.19
C ASN A 240 -10.38 21.73 2.73
N HIS A 241 -9.51 22.05 1.77
CA HIS A 241 -9.79 21.83 0.36
C HIS A 241 -9.94 20.34 0.02
N LEU A 242 -9.03 19.49 0.51
CA LEU A 242 -9.09 18.03 0.36
C LEU A 242 -10.40 17.45 0.91
N LEU A 243 -10.75 17.83 2.15
CA LEU A 243 -11.99 17.38 2.79
C LEU A 243 -13.24 17.82 2.00
N LYS A 244 -13.24 19.03 1.44
CA LYS A 244 -14.36 19.47 0.58
C LYS A 244 -14.47 18.65 -0.70
N GLN A 245 -13.35 18.30 -1.34
CA GLN A 245 -13.41 17.42 -2.51
C GLN A 245 -13.95 16.04 -2.15
N ILE A 246 -13.50 15.45 -1.04
CA ILE A 246 -14.04 14.19 -0.52
C ILE A 246 -15.56 14.30 -0.32
N LEU A 247 -16.04 15.36 0.35
CA LEU A 247 -17.45 15.59 0.62
C LEU A 247 -18.31 15.66 -0.65
N ILE A 248 -17.77 16.27 -1.72
CA ILE A 248 -18.49 16.49 -2.98
C ILE A 248 -18.46 15.23 -3.84
N ASN A 249 -17.28 14.60 -3.97
CA ASN A 249 -17.02 13.61 -5.02
C ASN A 249 -17.01 12.16 -4.54
N ASN A 250 -16.96 11.91 -3.23
CA ASN A 250 -16.85 10.54 -2.72
C ASN A 250 -17.90 10.26 -1.63
N LEU A 251 -18.81 9.32 -1.91
CA LEU A 251 -19.85 8.86 -0.98
C LEU A 251 -19.58 7.45 -0.44
N ARG A 252 -18.44 6.85 -0.79
CA ARG A 252 -18.09 5.46 -0.48
C ARG A 252 -16.99 5.33 0.57
N ILE A 253 -16.37 6.43 1.00
CA ILE A 253 -15.29 6.38 1.97
C ILE A 253 -15.73 5.70 3.28
N GLU A 254 -14.91 4.75 3.71
CA GLU A 254 -15.02 3.97 4.94
C GLU A 254 -13.90 4.31 5.93
N TYR A 255 -12.73 4.71 5.42
CA TYR A 255 -11.54 5.03 6.22
C TYR A 255 -10.89 6.34 5.76
N ILE A 256 -10.65 7.23 6.72
CA ILE A 256 -9.89 8.47 6.52
C ILE A 256 -8.83 8.61 7.61
N ASN A 257 -7.59 8.84 7.21
CA ASN A 257 -6.53 9.25 8.13
C ASN A 257 -5.89 10.57 7.68
N PHE A 258 -6.05 11.61 8.50
CA PHE A 258 -5.40 12.91 8.37
C PHE A 258 -4.45 13.20 9.54
N SER A 259 -4.08 12.20 10.33
CA SER A 259 -3.20 12.37 11.48
C SER A 259 -1.89 13.05 11.08
N TYR A 260 -1.27 13.79 12.01
CA TYR A 260 -0.03 14.55 11.78
C TYR A 260 -0.12 15.57 10.63
N ASN A 261 -1.30 16.16 10.43
CA ASN A 261 -1.49 17.31 9.54
C ASN A 261 -2.16 18.45 10.30
N ASN A 262 -2.15 19.67 9.76
CA ASN A 262 -2.94 20.74 10.32
C ASN A 262 -4.38 20.67 9.77
N VAL A 263 -5.24 19.85 10.37
CA VAL A 263 -6.69 19.81 10.03
C VAL A 263 -7.37 21.07 10.56
N GLY A 264 -7.11 21.39 11.83
CA GLY A 264 -7.69 22.52 12.54
C GLY A 264 -9.22 22.52 12.61
N TRP A 265 -9.77 23.50 13.32
CA TRP A 265 -11.23 23.59 13.52
C TRP A 265 -12.01 23.76 12.20
N LYS A 266 -11.43 24.42 11.19
CA LYS A 266 -12.04 24.55 9.85
C LYS A 266 -12.17 23.20 9.15
N GLY A 267 -11.17 22.32 9.27
CA GLY A 267 -11.24 20.96 8.76
C GLY A 267 -12.32 20.16 9.49
N CYS A 268 -12.38 20.26 10.82
CA CYS A 268 -13.43 19.61 11.63
C CYS A 268 -14.85 20.06 11.26
N LYS A 269 -15.04 21.32 10.89
CA LYS A 269 -16.33 21.81 10.38
C LYS A 269 -16.75 21.08 9.09
N VAL A 270 -15.81 20.78 8.20
CA VAL A 270 -16.10 20.00 6.98
C VAL A 270 -16.27 18.51 7.31
N LEU A 271 -15.47 17.98 8.25
CA LEU A 271 -15.62 16.60 8.73
C LEU A 271 -16.97 16.33 9.36
N ASN A 272 -17.57 17.30 10.06
CA ASN A 272 -18.95 17.20 10.52
C ASN A 272 -19.90 16.88 9.35
N LEU A 273 -19.83 17.67 8.28
CA LEU A 273 -20.65 17.43 7.07
C LEU A 273 -20.35 16.08 6.41
N ILE A 274 -19.08 15.66 6.41
CA ILE A 274 -18.67 14.34 5.90
C ILE A 274 -19.31 13.22 6.72
N ILE A 275 -19.21 13.26 8.05
CA ILE A 275 -19.80 12.25 8.94
C ILE A 275 -21.32 12.18 8.73
N GLN A 276 -21.98 13.33 8.59
CA GLN A 276 -23.42 13.38 8.37
C GLN A 276 -23.85 12.85 7.00
N ARG A 277 -23.03 13.03 5.95
CA ARG A 277 -23.36 12.69 4.55
C ARG A 277 -22.88 11.30 4.13
N ILE A 278 -21.66 10.91 4.51
CA ILE A 278 -21.02 9.66 4.11
C ILE A 278 -21.36 8.58 5.12
N LYS A 279 -22.48 7.89 4.89
CA LYS A 279 -23.04 6.84 5.78
C LYS A 279 -22.23 5.54 5.83
N LYS A 280 -21.07 5.51 5.19
CA LYS A 280 -20.15 4.38 5.19
C LYS A 280 -18.88 4.62 5.98
N LEU A 281 -18.65 5.84 6.48
CA LEU A 281 -17.42 6.17 7.20
C LEU A 281 -17.37 5.43 8.55
N ARG A 282 -16.43 4.49 8.68
CA ARG A 282 -16.23 3.65 9.87
C ARG A 282 -15.04 4.09 10.71
N ILE A 283 -13.98 4.59 10.08
CA ILE A 283 -12.74 4.95 10.76
C ILE A 283 -12.31 6.37 10.38
N LEU A 284 -12.11 7.22 11.39
CA LEU A 284 -11.60 8.57 11.25
C LEU A 284 -10.42 8.81 12.20
N LEU A 285 -9.23 9.03 11.65
CA LEU A 285 -8.01 9.28 12.41
C LEU A 285 -7.53 10.72 12.23
N LEU A 286 -7.40 11.43 13.36
CA LEU A 286 -7.06 12.84 13.48
C LEU A 286 -6.04 13.06 14.61
N ASP A 287 -5.12 12.12 14.82
CA ASP A 287 -4.10 12.28 15.86
C ASP A 287 -3.13 13.40 15.48
N TYR A 288 -2.70 14.24 16.43
CA TYR A 288 -1.83 15.39 16.16
C TYR A 288 -2.36 16.30 15.03
N ALA A 289 -3.67 16.50 14.95
CA ALA A 289 -4.33 17.19 13.83
C ALA A 289 -4.57 18.71 14.05
N ASN A 290 -4.04 19.26 15.14
CA ASN A 290 -4.23 20.65 15.57
C ASN A 290 -5.71 21.11 15.63
N ILE A 291 -6.65 20.21 15.97
CA ILE A 291 -8.10 20.51 15.84
C ILE A 291 -8.62 21.56 16.82
N GLN A 292 -7.96 21.71 17.98
CA GLN A 292 -8.38 22.58 19.09
C GLN A 292 -9.77 22.20 19.66
N CYS A 293 -10.18 22.85 20.76
CA CYS A 293 -11.49 22.61 21.37
C CYS A 293 -12.65 22.92 20.41
N VAL A 294 -12.54 24.00 19.63
CA VAL A 294 -13.57 24.38 18.65
C VAL A 294 -13.75 23.29 17.58
N GLY A 295 -12.66 22.67 17.12
CA GLY A 295 -12.74 21.55 16.19
C GLY A 295 -13.43 20.33 16.80
N LEU A 296 -13.13 20.03 18.07
CA LEU A 296 -13.78 18.95 18.80
C LEU A 296 -15.28 19.19 18.97
N THR A 297 -15.73 20.44 19.18
CA THR A 297 -17.17 20.77 19.21
C THR A 297 -17.88 20.38 17.90
N TYR A 298 -17.26 20.60 16.74
CA TYR A 298 -17.85 20.17 15.46
C TYR A 298 -17.97 18.66 15.34
N LEU A 299 -16.95 17.92 15.80
CA LEU A 299 -17.00 16.45 15.80
C LEU A 299 -18.07 15.96 16.79
N TRP A 300 -18.16 16.55 17.98
CA TRP A 300 -19.19 16.23 18.96
C TRP A 300 -20.60 16.46 18.39
N LEU A 301 -20.83 17.59 17.70
CA LEU A 301 -22.11 17.88 17.05
C LEU A 301 -22.47 16.82 16.00
N ALA A 302 -21.50 16.35 15.22
CA ALA A 302 -21.72 15.31 14.21
C ALA A 302 -22.15 13.98 14.84
N LEU A 303 -21.53 13.61 15.96
CA LEU A 303 -21.76 12.33 16.64
C LEU A 303 -23.03 12.33 17.51
N ASN A 304 -23.49 13.51 17.95
CA ASN A 304 -24.68 13.67 18.80
C ASN A 304 -25.88 14.26 18.04
N ASP A 305 -25.81 14.34 16.71
CA ASP A 305 -26.94 14.78 15.90
C ASP A 305 -28.07 13.74 15.97
N PRO A 306 -29.23 14.08 16.54
CA PRO A 306 -30.31 13.12 16.77
C PRO A 306 -30.91 12.57 15.47
N ASN A 307 -30.61 13.17 14.31
CA ASN A 307 -31.07 12.70 13.00
C ASN A 307 -30.10 11.70 12.35
N GLN A 308 -29.01 11.31 13.03
CA GLN A 308 -28.02 10.36 12.52
C GLN A 308 -28.34 8.91 12.92
N GLU A 309 -29.47 8.37 12.45
CA GLU A 309 -29.88 6.99 12.77
C GLU A 309 -28.94 5.93 12.15
N ASP A 310 -28.29 6.25 11.03
CA ASP A 310 -27.40 5.34 10.28
C ASP A 310 -25.89 5.64 10.46
N LEU A 311 -25.49 6.20 11.61
CA LEU A 311 -24.08 6.47 11.87
C LEU A 311 -23.32 5.15 12.11
N VAL A 312 -22.38 4.81 11.22
CA VAL A 312 -21.55 3.60 11.30
C VAL A 312 -20.10 3.86 11.74
N LEU A 313 -19.81 5.05 12.28
CA LEU A 313 -18.47 5.39 12.74
C LEU A 313 -18.10 4.54 13.97
N GLU A 314 -17.17 3.61 13.79
CA GLU A 314 -16.73 2.65 14.81
C GLU A 314 -15.47 3.14 15.55
N HIS A 315 -14.62 3.92 14.88
CA HIS A 315 -13.36 4.37 15.44
C HIS A 315 -13.06 5.83 15.11
N LEU A 316 -12.95 6.65 16.17
CA LEU A 316 -12.47 8.02 16.11
C LEU A 316 -11.24 8.17 17.00
N SER A 317 -10.11 8.57 16.40
CA SER A 317 -8.90 8.92 17.16
C SER A 317 -8.58 10.41 17.00
N VAL A 318 -8.44 11.10 18.14
CA VAL A 318 -8.10 12.53 18.23
C VAL A 318 -6.95 12.75 19.21
N ARG A 319 -6.08 11.75 19.38
CA ARG A 319 -5.00 11.78 20.37
C ARG A 319 -4.07 12.95 20.10
N GLN A 320 -3.50 13.49 21.18
CA GLN A 320 -2.43 14.49 21.09
C GLN A 320 -2.84 15.75 20.30
N ASN A 321 -4.13 16.09 20.33
CA ASN A 321 -4.60 17.41 19.97
C ASN A 321 -4.61 18.29 21.22
N ASN A 322 -4.27 19.57 21.05
CA ASN A 322 -4.35 20.55 22.14
C ASN A 322 -5.82 20.89 22.44
N ILE A 323 -6.47 20.07 23.27
CA ILE A 323 -7.86 20.21 23.71
C ILE A 323 -7.85 20.82 25.12
N ASN A 324 -7.31 22.03 25.24
CA ASN A 324 -7.43 22.79 26.49
C ASN A 324 -8.85 23.32 26.60
N VAL A 325 -9.69 22.61 27.35
CA VAL A 325 -11.05 23.04 27.63
C VAL A 325 -10.96 24.26 28.55
N GLN A 326 -11.07 25.46 28.00
CA GLN A 326 -11.60 26.56 28.79
C GLN A 326 -13.09 26.25 28.96
N TRP A 327 -13.43 25.54 30.04
CA TRP A 327 -14.78 25.60 30.57
C TRP A 327 -15.00 27.07 30.94
N ALA A 328 -15.71 27.82 30.07
CA ALA A 328 -16.36 29.03 30.52
C ALA A 328 -17.41 28.57 31.54
N VAL A 329 -17.06 28.73 32.82
CA VAL A 329 -17.95 28.55 33.98
C VAL A 329 -19.09 29.55 33.89
#